data_AF-A0A0F9PMH9-F1
#
_entry.id   AF-A0A0F9PMH9-F1
#
_cell.length_a   1.000
_cell.length_b   1.000
_cell.length_c   1.000
_cell.angle_alpha   90.00
_cell.angle_beta   90.00
_cell.angle_gamma   90.00
#
_symmetry.space_group_name_H-M   'P 1'
#
loop_
_entity.id
_entity.type
_entity.pdbx_description
1 polymer ?
#
loop_
_entity_poly.entity_id
_entity_poly.type
_entity_poly.pdbx_seq_one_letter_code
_entity_poly.pdbx_strand_id
1 'polypeptide(L)'
;MASEPSNARTMSDLMLRVAEKLGIAEYRSTGQLHIPVDQYNFNLCKRYINNGISMFMADSPPKGWRWMRRLMSVTFATRVAGTVDAADATSMTDATLSATYTANDDLNDWYVYILTGTGTGSYARITDYTASTGKCDVTEWLDSDGNATGTTPAAADTFAITSVATDAGDNAKYILPANFSGSADGVIQYAAGSNRSTPIDWCDEAEIRTRRTPSIIGGPPRKAAIVPYQPVDETLAQTRLWVLLVDPRPISADTVQFPYTLYFDSMDMESGIATAGADTTLTDSARSEADDYFNDWTLEVINGTGVGESATVTDYASGVFTVNLTTTPDTTTEYIVQPSNNLHPAGHQFDDTIEAACLARTEMESQDEHFDTFWTDYYHKKALRNAFKTDMRSAPRKLGPMLTGDQIRSRRYYGRSWNDVSYNES
;
A
#
# COMPACT_ATOMS: atom_id res chain seq x y z
N MET A 1 0.89 -30.45 -16.38
CA MET A 1 -0.12 -29.53 -15.84
C MET A 1 0.38 -28.14 -16.16
N ALA A 2 -0.21 -27.49 -17.16
CA ALA A 2 0.16 -26.12 -17.49
C ALA A 2 -0.20 -25.26 -16.27
N SER A 3 0.79 -24.57 -15.73
CA SER A 3 0.61 -23.44 -14.83
C SER A 3 -0.34 -22.47 -15.54
N GLU A 4 -1.58 -22.33 -15.08
CA GLU A 4 -2.32 -21.09 -15.32
C GLU A 4 -1.54 -20.02 -14.53
N PRO A 5 -0.75 -19.15 -15.19
CA PRO A 5 -0.25 -18.00 -14.47
C PRO A 5 -1.48 -17.19 -14.05
N SER A 6 -1.39 -16.49 -12.93
CA SER A 6 -2.41 -15.59 -12.44
C SER A 6 -2.82 -14.58 -13.52
N ASN A 7 -3.82 -14.91 -14.34
CA ASN A 7 -4.47 -14.01 -15.30
C ASN A 7 -5.37 -13.02 -14.52
N ALA A 8 -4.80 -12.39 -13.49
CA ALA A 8 -5.44 -11.29 -12.79
C ALA A 8 -5.56 -10.14 -13.80
N ARG A 9 -6.76 -9.59 -13.96
CA ARG A 9 -6.96 -8.43 -14.82
C ARG A 9 -6.22 -7.24 -14.24
N THR A 10 -5.25 -6.76 -15.01
CA THR A 10 -4.44 -5.60 -14.64
C THR A 10 -5.20 -4.31 -14.90
N MET A 11 -4.70 -3.19 -14.36
CA MET A 11 -5.21 -1.86 -14.72
C MET A 11 -5.17 -1.63 -16.24
N SER A 12 -4.10 -2.08 -16.91
CA SER A 12 -3.94 -1.96 -18.36
C SER A 12 -5.07 -2.66 -19.11
N ASP A 13 -5.44 -3.87 -18.67
CA ASP A 13 -6.56 -4.64 -19.27
C ASP A 13 -7.90 -3.92 -19.10
N LEU A 14 -8.17 -3.41 -17.88
CA LEU A 14 -9.40 -2.68 -17.59
C LEU A 14 -9.49 -1.37 -18.39
N MET A 15 -8.37 -0.66 -18.54
CA MET A 15 -8.30 0.58 -19.29
C MET A 15 -8.52 0.37 -20.78
N LEU A 16 -7.93 -0.68 -21.36
CA LEU A 16 -8.18 -1.04 -22.75
C LEU A 16 -9.66 -1.33 -23.00
N ARG A 17 -10.33 -2.06 -22.09
CA ARG A 17 -11.76 -2.37 -22.18
C ARG A 17 -12.66 -1.15 -22.08
N VAL A 18 -12.36 -0.24 -21.15
CA VAL A 18 -13.11 1.01 -20.99
C VAL A 18 -12.90 1.92 -22.21
N ALA A 19 -11.67 2.03 -22.71
CA ALA A 19 -11.36 2.81 -23.91
C ALA A 19 -12.04 2.23 -25.16
N GLU A 20 -12.08 0.91 -25.32
CA GLU A 20 -12.79 0.23 -26.40
C GLU A 20 -14.30 0.55 -26.36
N LYS A 21 -14.91 0.52 -25.17
CA LYS A 21 -16.32 0.84 -24.98
C LYS A 21 -16.64 2.32 -25.27
N LEU A 22 -15.73 3.23 -24.95
CA LEU A 22 -15.87 4.65 -25.26
C LEU A 22 -15.58 4.98 -26.73
N GLY A 23 -15.02 4.04 -27.50
CA GLY A 23 -14.58 4.29 -28.87
C GLY A 23 -13.38 5.23 -28.98
N ILE A 24 -12.61 5.38 -27.90
CA ILE A 24 -11.41 6.24 -27.82
C ILE A 24 -10.11 5.45 -27.76
N ALA A 25 -10.18 4.11 -27.82
CA ALA A 25 -9.00 3.28 -27.93
C ALA A 25 -8.27 3.54 -29.26
N GLU A 26 -6.95 3.58 -29.19
CA GLU A 26 -6.10 3.90 -30.33
C GLU A 26 -5.54 2.62 -30.98
N TYR A 27 -5.16 2.72 -32.25
CA TYR A 27 -4.56 1.60 -32.98
C TYR A 27 -3.04 1.76 -33.03
N ARG A 28 -2.32 0.73 -32.58
CA ARG A 28 -0.89 0.60 -32.83
C ARG A 28 -0.62 0.54 -34.33
N SER A 29 0.62 0.82 -34.72
CA SER A 29 1.11 0.58 -36.09
C SER A 29 0.92 -0.88 -36.56
N THR A 30 0.79 -1.82 -35.61
CA THR A 30 0.51 -3.25 -35.84
C THR A 30 -0.98 -3.60 -35.98
N GLY A 31 -1.89 -2.62 -35.86
CA GLY A 31 -3.34 -2.81 -35.94
C GLY A 31 -3.98 -3.36 -34.66
N GLN A 32 -3.22 -3.51 -33.58
CA GLN A 32 -3.74 -3.87 -32.26
C GLN A 32 -4.26 -2.64 -31.51
N LEU A 33 -5.33 -2.80 -30.74
CA LEU A 33 -5.81 -1.74 -29.85
C LEU A 33 -4.81 -1.53 -28.71
N HIS A 34 -4.63 -0.27 -28.31
CA HIS A 34 -3.88 0.10 -27.12
C HIS A 34 -4.54 1.28 -26.40
N ILE A 35 -4.03 1.53 -25.20
CA ILE A 35 -4.51 2.56 -24.28
C ILE A 35 -4.28 3.95 -24.91
N PRO A 36 -5.25 4.88 -24.82
CA PRO A 36 -5.09 6.24 -25.32
C PRO A 36 -3.98 6.97 -24.54
N VAL A 37 -3.14 7.72 -25.25
CA VAL A 37 -2.04 8.51 -24.66
C VAL A 37 -2.42 9.98 -24.44
N ASP A 38 -3.52 10.42 -25.04
CA ASP A 38 -4.09 11.73 -24.76
C ASP A 38 -4.51 11.83 -23.28
N GLN A 39 -3.94 12.82 -22.57
CA GLN A 39 -4.09 12.96 -21.13
C GLN A 39 -5.55 13.15 -20.69
N TYR A 40 -6.40 13.75 -21.51
CA TYR A 40 -7.82 13.90 -21.18
C TYR A 40 -8.55 12.56 -21.25
N ASN A 41 -8.42 11.84 -22.37
CA ASN A 41 -9.04 10.53 -22.58
C ASN A 41 -8.53 9.48 -21.57
N PHE A 42 -7.23 9.48 -21.33
CA PHE A 42 -6.59 8.60 -20.35
C PHE A 42 -7.14 8.83 -18.93
N ASN A 43 -7.18 10.08 -18.47
CA ASN A 43 -7.74 10.41 -17.15
C ASN A 43 -9.23 10.09 -17.03
N LEU A 44 -9.98 10.22 -18.14
CA LEU A 44 -11.38 9.83 -18.18
C LEU A 44 -11.54 8.32 -17.95
N CYS A 45 -10.76 7.48 -18.64
CA CYS A 45 -10.73 6.03 -18.43
C CYS A 45 -10.33 5.68 -16.98
N LYS A 46 -9.26 6.28 -16.46
CA LYS A 46 -8.78 6.10 -15.08
C LYS A 46 -9.88 6.40 -14.06
N ARG A 47 -10.63 7.50 -14.26
CA ARG A 47 -11.77 7.87 -13.40
C ARG A 47 -12.86 6.80 -13.41
N TYR A 48 -13.28 6.33 -14.59
CA TYR A 48 -14.34 5.33 -14.69
C TYR A 48 -13.97 3.98 -14.07
N ILE A 49 -12.71 3.56 -14.16
CA ILE A 49 -12.23 2.33 -13.52
C ILE A 49 -12.28 2.48 -12.00
N ASN A 50 -11.71 3.55 -11.46
CA ASN A 50 -11.70 3.80 -10.02
C ASN A 50 -13.13 3.92 -9.44
N ASN A 51 -14.03 4.60 -10.16
CA ASN A 51 -15.44 4.69 -9.79
C ASN A 51 -16.17 3.35 -9.93
N GLY A 52 -15.82 2.54 -10.91
CA GLY A 52 -16.37 1.19 -11.14
C GLY A 52 -16.02 0.23 -10.00
N ILE A 53 -14.75 0.21 -9.59
CA ILE A 53 -14.28 -0.60 -8.46
C ILE A 53 -14.92 -0.11 -7.16
N SER A 54 -14.98 1.21 -6.96
CA SER A 54 -15.66 1.83 -5.81
C SER A 54 -17.14 1.45 -5.74
N MET A 55 -17.82 1.43 -6.89
CA MET A 55 -19.22 0.97 -7.00
C MET A 55 -19.37 -0.50 -6.61
N PHE A 56 -18.51 -1.38 -7.12
CA PHE A 56 -18.52 -2.81 -6.77
C PHE A 56 -18.35 -3.04 -5.26
N MET A 57 -17.46 -2.29 -4.63
CA MET A 57 -17.24 -2.40 -3.19
C MET A 57 -18.40 -1.82 -2.38
N ALA A 58 -19.00 -0.72 -2.84
CA ALA A 58 -20.18 -0.13 -2.21
C ALA A 58 -21.42 -1.04 -2.32
N ASP A 59 -21.59 -1.74 -3.45
CA ASP A 59 -22.68 -2.71 -3.71
C ASP A 59 -22.50 -4.05 -2.94
N SER A 60 -21.91 -3.98 -1.76
CA SER A 60 -21.67 -5.14 -0.91
C SER A 60 -22.98 -5.81 -0.43
N PRO A 61 -22.95 -7.13 -0.14
CA PRO A 61 -24.04 -7.78 0.58
C PRO A 61 -24.33 -7.09 1.92
N PRO A 62 -25.52 -7.26 2.53
CA PRO A 62 -25.89 -6.60 3.79
C PRO A 62 -24.94 -6.83 4.99
N LYS A 63 -24.02 -7.79 4.91
CA LYS A 63 -23.02 -8.08 5.95
C LYS A 63 -21.59 -7.65 5.55
N GLY A 64 -21.46 -6.87 4.49
CA GLY A 64 -20.22 -6.56 3.81
C GLY A 64 -19.68 -7.75 3.00
N TRP A 65 -18.68 -7.48 2.17
CA TRP A 65 -17.89 -8.51 1.50
C TRP A 65 -17.03 -9.27 2.52
N ARG A 66 -16.96 -10.59 2.40
CA ARG A 66 -16.11 -11.39 3.30
C ARG A 66 -14.64 -11.28 2.94
N TRP A 67 -14.31 -11.23 1.65
CA TRP A 67 -12.93 -11.05 1.18
C TRP A 67 -12.30 -9.72 1.60
N MET A 68 -13.12 -8.70 1.89
CA MET A 68 -12.63 -7.42 2.44
C MET A 68 -12.15 -7.56 3.89
N ARG A 69 -12.59 -8.58 4.63
CA ARG A 69 -12.15 -8.79 6.02
C ARG A 69 -10.77 -9.42 6.01
N ARG A 70 -9.77 -8.62 6.36
CA ARG A 70 -8.36 -9.03 6.40
C ARG A 70 -7.81 -8.90 7.81
N LEU A 71 -6.64 -9.51 8.02
CA LEU A 71 -5.87 -9.35 9.24
C LEU A 71 -4.79 -8.30 8.98
N MET A 72 -4.84 -7.20 9.72
CA MET A 72 -3.74 -6.23 9.77
C MET A 72 -2.62 -6.83 10.61
N SER A 73 -1.38 -6.60 10.21
CA SER A 73 -0.20 -7.03 10.97
C SER A 73 0.73 -5.83 11.10
N VAL A 74 1.03 -5.43 12.33
CA VAL A 74 1.94 -4.31 12.64
C VAL A 74 3.05 -4.86 13.52
N THR A 75 4.29 -4.73 13.07
CA THR A 75 5.48 -5.09 13.86
C THR A 75 5.99 -3.86 14.58
N PHE A 76 6.19 -3.95 15.89
CA PHE A 76 6.69 -2.84 16.67
C PHE A 76 8.17 -2.55 16.41
N ALA A 77 8.55 -1.27 16.51
CA ALA A 77 9.91 -0.81 16.38
C ALA A 77 10.70 -0.98 17.68
N THR A 78 11.93 -1.48 17.57
CA THR A 78 12.98 -1.12 18.52
C THR A 78 13.44 0.31 18.23
N ARG A 79 13.86 1.04 19.27
CA ARG A 79 14.25 2.44 19.13
C ARG A 79 15.59 2.70 19.80
N VAL A 80 16.51 3.26 19.03
CA VAL A 80 17.78 3.83 19.50
C VAL A 80 17.65 5.35 19.45
N ALA A 81 18.29 6.05 20.37
CA ALA A 81 18.39 7.50 20.30
C ALA A 81 19.83 7.91 20.59
N GLY A 82 20.24 9.00 19.96
CA GLY A 82 21.61 9.51 20.05
C GLY A 82 21.68 10.98 19.68
N THR A 83 22.90 11.47 19.50
CA THR A 83 23.20 12.83 19.08
C THR A 83 24.13 12.76 17.86
N VAL A 84 23.84 13.55 16.83
CA VAL A 84 24.63 13.58 15.61
C VAL A 84 26.00 14.21 15.89
N ASP A 85 27.07 13.49 15.58
CA ASP A 85 28.44 14.01 15.67
C ASP A 85 28.82 14.78 14.39
N ALA A 86 28.39 14.28 13.23
CA ALA A 86 28.55 14.91 11.92
C ALA A 86 27.50 14.38 10.93
N ALA A 87 27.15 15.16 9.91
CA ALA A 87 26.24 14.73 8.84
C ALA A 87 26.47 15.53 7.55
N ASP A 88 26.02 14.94 6.44
CA ASP A 88 25.93 15.56 5.13
C ASP A 88 24.63 15.12 4.42
N ALA A 89 24.44 15.55 3.17
CA ALA A 89 23.22 15.30 2.41
C ALA A 89 22.89 13.80 2.23
N THR A 90 23.88 12.92 2.39
CA THR A 90 23.78 11.48 2.12
C THR A 90 24.21 10.62 3.30
N SER A 91 24.50 11.21 4.46
CA SER A 91 24.94 10.42 5.62
C SER A 91 24.82 11.16 6.94
N MET A 92 24.81 10.38 8.02
CA MET A 92 24.99 10.87 9.38
C MET A 92 25.93 9.95 10.16
N THR A 93 26.65 10.52 11.12
CA THR A 93 27.59 9.79 11.96
C THR A 93 27.29 10.06 13.43
N ASP A 94 27.22 8.99 14.21
CA ASP A 94 27.25 9.01 15.67
C ASP A 94 28.20 7.90 16.14
N ALA A 95 29.37 8.29 16.63
CA ALA A 95 30.41 7.36 17.06
C ALA A 95 29.98 6.52 18.27
N THR A 96 28.91 6.86 18.98
CA THR A 96 28.39 6.04 20.08
C THR A 96 27.59 4.83 19.59
N LEU A 97 27.08 4.85 18.35
CA LEU A 97 26.37 3.72 17.76
C LEU A 97 27.28 2.48 17.65
N SER A 98 28.57 2.67 17.35
CA SER A 98 29.54 1.59 17.18
C SER A 98 29.80 0.78 18.46
N ALA A 99 29.41 1.31 19.62
CA ALA A 99 29.50 0.59 20.89
C ALA A 99 28.39 -0.46 21.06
N THR A 100 27.26 -0.28 20.36
CA THR A 100 26.09 -1.16 20.44
C THR A 100 25.94 -2.02 19.19
N TYR A 101 26.17 -1.43 18.02
CA TYR A 101 26.08 -2.05 16.70
C TYR A 101 27.51 -2.24 16.19
N THR A 102 27.95 -3.50 16.13
CA THR A 102 29.39 -3.83 16.02
C THR A 102 29.74 -4.51 14.70
N ALA A 103 28.73 -4.92 13.93
CA ALA A 103 28.91 -5.40 12.57
C ALA A 103 28.44 -4.35 11.57
N ASN A 104 29.12 -4.30 10.42
CA ASN A 104 28.58 -3.56 9.29
C ASN A 104 27.21 -4.14 8.93
N ASP A 105 26.36 -3.29 8.36
CA ASP A 105 25.00 -3.62 7.94
C ASP A 105 23.99 -3.88 9.07
N ASP A 106 24.38 -3.76 10.35
CA ASP A 106 23.50 -4.00 11.51
C ASP A 106 22.22 -3.11 11.52
N LEU A 107 22.28 -1.94 10.87
CA LEU A 107 21.19 -0.95 10.81
C LEU A 107 20.61 -0.77 9.38
N ASN A 108 20.96 -1.63 8.43
CA ASN A 108 20.44 -1.51 7.06
C ASN A 108 18.93 -1.69 7.04
N ASP A 109 18.25 -0.89 6.21
CA ASP A 109 16.79 -0.80 6.10
C ASP A 109 16.06 -0.23 7.33
N TRP A 110 16.80 0.27 8.34
CA TRP A 110 16.20 0.99 9.46
C TRP A 110 15.95 2.44 9.06
N TYR A 111 15.11 3.12 9.85
CA TYR A 111 14.72 4.51 9.61
C TYR A 111 15.33 5.41 10.66
N VAL A 112 15.94 6.51 10.26
CA VAL A 112 16.45 7.54 11.16
C VAL A 112 15.62 8.80 11.07
N TYR A 113 15.26 9.35 12.23
CA TYR A 113 14.41 10.53 12.39
C TYR A 113 15.16 11.58 13.20
N ILE A 114 15.19 12.82 12.71
CA ILE A 114 15.80 13.94 13.41
C ILE A 114 14.75 14.64 14.28
N LEU A 115 15.00 14.65 15.59
CA LEU A 115 14.02 15.07 16.60
C LEU A 115 14.14 16.55 16.97
N THR A 116 15.33 17.12 16.83
CA THR A 116 15.65 18.49 17.25
C THR A 116 16.78 19.07 16.42
N GLY A 117 16.82 20.41 16.32
CA GLY A 117 17.91 21.13 15.66
C GLY A 117 17.61 21.44 14.20
N THR A 118 18.63 21.51 13.35
CA THR A 118 18.51 22.02 11.97
C THR A 118 17.70 21.07 11.07
N GLY A 119 17.86 19.76 11.26
CA GLY A 119 17.12 18.74 10.50
C GLY A 119 15.75 18.36 11.08
N THR A 120 15.22 19.07 12.08
CA THR A 120 14.01 18.65 12.81
C THR A 120 12.85 18.29 11.87
N GLY A 121 12.26 17.11 12.09
CA GLY A 121 11.15 16.61 11.30
C GLY A 121 11.58 15.85 10.04
N SER A 122 12.87 15.89 9.69
CA SER A 122 13.41 15.14 8.57
C SER A 122 13.68 13.69 8.97
N TYR A 123 13.52 12.77 8.03
CA TYR A 123 13.84 11.36 8.21
C TYR A 123 14.43 10.73 6.96
N ALA A 124 15.09 9.59 7.11
CA ALA A 124 15.66 8.86 5.99
C ALA A 124 15.71 7.36 6.27
N ARG A 125 15.72 6.55 5.21
CA ARG A 125 16.01 5.12 5.30
C ARG A 125 17.52 4.90 5.15
N ILE A 126 18.09 4.12 6.07
CA ILE A 126 19.50 3.78 6.09
C ILE A 126 19.76 2.72 5.01
N THR A 127 20.62 3.05 4.05
CA THR A 127 21.01 2.16 2.95
C THR A 127 22.25 1.35 3.27
N ASP A 128 23.15 1.89 4.11
CA ASP A 128 24.35 1.21 4.59
C ASP A 128 24.74 1.69 6.00
N TYR A 129 25.37 0.82 6.78
CA TYR A 129 25.90 1.11 8.11
C TYR A 129 27.34 0.63 8.27
N THR A 130 28.24 1.57 8.53
CA THR A 130 29.65 1.31 8.83
C THR A 130 29.89 1.31 10.34
N ALA A 131 30.10 0.13 10.93
CA ALA A 131 30.25 -0.04 12.37
C ALA A 131 31.51 0.61 12.94
N SER A 132 32.61 0.69 12.18
CA SER A 132 33.88 1.25 12.69
C SER A 132 33.82 2.75 13.01
N THR A 133 32.89 3.47 12.40
CA THR A 133 32.70 4.92 12.56
C THR A 133 31.33 5.28 13.14
N GLY A 134 30.38 4.34 13.17
CA GLY A 134 28.99 4.65 13.49
C GLY A 134 28.31 5.51 12.41
N LYS A 135 28.71 5.32 11.14
CA LYS A 135 28.19 6.08 10.00
C LYS A 135 26.99 5.34 9.39
N CYS A 136 25.89 6.04 9.21
CA CYS A 136 24.71 5.61 8.48
C CYS A 136 24.67 6.38 7.16
N ASP A 137 24.68 5.67 6.04
CA ASP A 137 24.48 6.24 4.71
C ASP A 137 22.99 6.21 4.36
N VAL A 138 22.53 7.26 3.66
CA VAL A 138 21.15 7.46 3.23
C VAL A 138 21.15 7.98 1.80
N THR A 139 20.11 7.67 1.03
CA THR A 139 19.96 8.21 -0.33
C THR A 139 19.70 9.72 -0.28
N GLU A 140 18.78 10.13 0.59
CA GLU A 140 18.30 11.49 0.73
C GLU A 140 17.60 11.69 2.09
N TRP A 141 17.31 12.94 2.42
CA TRP A 141 16.53 13.31 3.61
C TRP A 141 15.12 13.72 3.17
N LEU A 142 14.11 13.03 3.73
CA LEU A 142 12.70 13.31 3.52
C LEU A 142 12.15 14.23 4.61
N ASP A 143 11.12 15.02 4.32
CA ASP A 143 10.36 15.79 5.31
C ASP A 143 9.42 14.89 6.14
N SER A 144 8.62 15.46 7.05
CA SER A 144 7.71 14.69 7.91
C SER A 144 6.61 13.92 7.17
N ASP A 145 6.31 14.33 5.94
CA ASP A 145 5.26 13.77 5.09
C ASP A 145 5.82 12.84 4.01
N GLY A 146 7.15 12.69 3.96
CA GLY A 146 7.87 11.77 3.08
C GLY A 146 8.29 12.36 1.73
N ASN A 147 8.30 13.70 1.59
CA ASN A 147 8.76 14.36 0.37
C ASN A 147 10.27 14.61 0.42
N ALA A 148 10.92 14.65 -0.75
CA ALA A 148 12.36 14.96 -0.97
C ALA A 148 12.76 16.42 -0.66
N THR A 149 12.19 17.00 0.39
CA THR A 149 12.40 18.39 0.84
C THR A 149 12.98 18.43 2.25
N GLY A 150 13.39 17.26 2.79
CA GLY A 150 13.99 17.14 4.10
C GLY A 150 15.30 17.91 4.21
N THR A 151 15.62 18.34 5.42
CA THR A 151 16.81 19.14 5.71
C THR A 151 17.90 18.25 6.30
N THR A 152 19.12 18.37 5.78
CA THR A 152 20.29 17.68 6.32
C THR A 152 20.49 18.03 7.81
N PRO A 153 20.65 17.04 8.70
CA PRO A 153 20.91 17.30 10.10
C PRO A 153 22.28 17.96 10.31
N ALA A 154 22.40 18.69 11.41
CA ALA A 154 23.65 19.29 11.84
C ALA A 154 24.25 18.52 13.03
N ALA A 155 25.54 18.78 13.31
CA ALA A 155 26.14 18.31 14.55
C ALA A 155 25.35 18.85 15.77
N ALA A 156 25.23 18.02 16.81
CA ALA A 156 24.41 18.23 18.00
C ALA A 156 22.88 18.10 17.82
N ASP A 157 22.37 17.85 16.61
CA ASP A 157 20.97 17.44 16.42
C ASP A 157 20.75 16.09 17.13
N THR A 158 19.57 15.89 17.74
CA THR A 158 19.22 14.59 18.34
C THR A 158 18.41 13.77 17.38
N PHE A 159 18.56 12.45 17.43
CA PHE A 159 17.88 11.54 16.51
C PHE A 159 17.25 10.34 17.21
N ALA A 160 16.36 9.66 16.49
CA ALA A 160 15.88 8.32 16.80
C ALA A 160 16.05 7.40 15.59
N ILE A 161 16.60 6.21 15.79
CA ILE A 161 16.61 5.16 14.77
C ILE A 161 15.58 4.11 15.17
N THR A 162 14.70 3.73 14.24
CA THR A 162 13.70 2.68 14.43
C THR A 162 13.83 1.58 13.40
N SER A 163 13.63 0.33 13.83
CA SER A 163 13.73 -0.85 12.96
C SER A 163 12.60 -0.99 11.93
N VAL A 164 11.55 -0.20 12.06
CA VAL A 164 10.46 -0.06 11.09
C VAL A 164 10.08 1.43 11.00
N ALA A 165 9.38 1.80 9.93
CA ALA A 165 8.84 3.16 9.80
C ALA A 165 7.85 3.48 10.94
N THR A 166 8.01 4.65 11.56
CA THR A 166 7.17 5.17 12.65
C THR A 166 6.81 6.62 12.39
N ASP A 167 5.79 7.14 13.07
CA ASP A 167 5.46 8.57 13.00
C ASP A 167 6.48 9.39 13.80
N ALA A 168 7.26 10.22 13.12
CA ALA A 168 8.27 11.13 13.70
C ALA A 168 9.26 10.46 14.68
N GLY A 169 9.62 9.19 14.46
CA GLY A 169 10.53 8.43 15.32
C GLY A 169 9.95 8.06 16.71
N ASP A 170 8.63 8.23 16.91
CA ASP A 170 7.92 7.75 18.09
C ASP A 170 7.50 6.30 17.87
N ASN A 171 8.24 5.36 18.45
CA ASN A 171 7.92 3.93 18.36
C ASN A 171 6.64 3.51 19.12
N ALA A 172 5.85 4.47 19.63
CA ALA A 172 4.47 4.24 20.04
C ALA A 172 3.43 4.53 18.93
N LYS A 173 3.85 5.00 17.75
CA LYS A 173 2.96 5.43 16.67
C LYS A 173 3.35 4.82 15.33
N TYR A 174 2.38 4.21 14.66
CA TYR A 174 2.59 3.50 13.41
C TYR A 174 1.57 3.96 12.37
N ILE A 175 2.05 4.46 11.23
CA ILE A 175 1.20 4.85 10.11
C ILE A 175 0.62 3.57 9.49
N LEU A 176 -0.70 3.51 9.39
CA LEU A 176 -1.44 2.43 8.75
C LEU A 176 -1.60 2.71 7.26
N PRO A 177 -1.68 1.68 6.41
CA PRO A 177 -1.82 1.84 4.97
C PRO A 177 -3.10 2.58 4.57
N ALA A 178 -3.10 3.25 3.42
CA ALA A 178 -4.24 4.04 2.91
C ALA A 178 -5.54 3.25 2.72
N ASN A 179 -5.43 1.93 2.52
CA ASN A 179 -6.58 1.03 2.43
C ASN A 179 -7.29 0.76 3.78
N PHE A 180 -6.78 1.33 4.87
CA PHE A 180 -7.39 1.27 6.20
C PHE A 180 -8.20 2.54 6.48
N SER A 181 -9.50 2.40 6.80
CA SER A 181 -10.41 3.55 6.94
C SER A 181 -10.74 3.94 8.39
N GLY A 182 -9.88 3.59 9.36
CA GLY A 182 -10.07 4.01 10.75
C GLY A 182 -10.84 3.07 11.65
N SER A 183 -11.30 1.91 11.17
CA SER A 183 -12.07 0.95 11.97
C SER A 183 -11.40 -0.41 12.04
N ALA A 184 -11.15 -0.88 13.28
CA ALA A 184 -10.85 -2.28 13.54
C ALA A 184 -12.15 -3.08 13.75
N ASP A 185 -12.23 -4.27 13.19
CA ASP A 185 -13.43 -5.11 13.20
C ASP A 185 -13.45 -6.12 14.37
N GLY A 186 -12.46 -6.05 15.26
CA GLY A 186 -12.29 -7.01 16.35
C GLY A 186 -11.08 -6.71 17.23
N VAL A 187 -10.75 -7.67 18.09
CA VAL A 187 -9.72 -7.52 19.13
C VAL A 187 -8.33 -7.49 18.51
N ILE A 188 -7.45 -6.66 19.07
CA ILE A 188 -6.02 -6.64 18.77
C ILE A 188 -5.28 -7.62 19.67
N GLN A 189 -4.43 -8.45 19.07
CA GLN A 189 -3.73 -9.52 19.74
C GLN A 189 -2.28 -9.58 19.27
N TYR A 190 -1.38 -10.07 20.12
CA TYR A 190 -0.05 -10.41 19.68
C TYR A 190 -0.09 -11.62 18.74
N ALA A 191 0.77 -11.63 17.72
CA ALA A 191 0.91 -12.76 16.82
C ALA A 191 1.26 -14.04 17.60
N ALA A 192 0.85 -15.19 17.06
CA ALA A 192 1.14 -16.49 17.67
C ALA A 192 2.65 -16.70 17.81
N GLY A 193 3.10 -17.23 18.96
CA GLY A 193 4.52 -17.46 19.24
C GLY A 193 5.28 -16.27 19.86
N SER A 194 4.63 -15.13 20.09
CA SER A 194 5.21 -13.93 20.71
C SER A 194 5.55 -14.05 22.21
N ASN A 195 5.25 -15.19 22.86
CA ASN A 195 5.38 -15.37 24.32
C ASN A 195 4.71 -14.25 25.16
N ARG A 196 3.71 -13.55 24.59
CA ARG A 196 2.92 -12.53 25.27
C ARG A 196 1.54 -13.11 25.63
N SER A 197 1.21 -13.14 26.92
CA SER A 197 -0.09 -13.61 27.42
C SER A 197 -1.08 -12.47 27.70
N THR A 198 -0.62 -11.22 27.71
CA THR A 198 -1.46 -10.07 28.06
C THR A 198 -2.18 -9.55 26.81
N PRO A 199 -3.52 -9.45 26.83
CA PRO A 199 -4.28 -8.88 25.72
C PRO A 199 -3.98 -7.38 25.58
N ILE A 200 -4.20 -6.86 24.37
CA ILE A 200 -4.20 -5.42 24.10
C ILE A 200 -5.65 -4.99 23.97
N ASP A 201 -6.04 -3.95 24.71
CA ASP A 201 -7.39 -3.42 24.66
C ASP A 201 -7.45 -2.17 23.79
N TRP A 202 -8.49 -2.08 22.97
CA TRP A 202 -8.83 -0.83 22.28
C TRP A 202 -9.33 0.19 23.31
N CYS A 203 -8.82 1.41 23.24
CA CYS A 203 -9.22 2.51 24.10
C CYS A 203 -9.21 3.84 23.33
N ASP A 204 -9.77 4.87 23.96
CA ASP A 204 -9.78 6.21 23.38
C ASP A 204 -8.38 6.84 23.43
N GLU A 205 -8.07 7.65 22.42
CA GLU A 205 -6.80 8.38 22.35
C GLU A 205 -6.53 9.23 23.62
N ALA A 206 -7.58 9.84 24.18
CA ALA A 206 -7.48 10.67 25.37
C ALA A 206 -6.94 9.89 26.58
N GLU A 207 -7.26 8.60 26.70
CA GLU A 207 -6.75 7.76 27.77
C GLU A 207 -5.24 7.55 27.62
N ILE A 208 -4.78 7.23 26.39
CA ILE A 208 -3.36 7.05 26.10
C ILE A 208 -2.61 8.37 26.34
N ARG A 209 -3.12 9.50 25.84
CA ARG A 209 -2.50 10.82 26.06
C ARG A 209 -2.36 11.14 27.54
N THR A 210 -3.41 10.91 28.35
CA THR A 210 -3.38 11.14 29.80
C THR A 210 -2.31 10.31 30.51
N ARG A 211 -2.12 9.05 30.10
CA ARG A 211 -1.10 8.16 30.66
C ARG A 211 0.32 8.55 30.26
N ARG A 212 0.50 9.11 29.06
CA ARG A 212 1.79 9.58 28.54
C ARG A 212 2.20 10.96 29.08
N THR A 213 1.26 11.80 29.52
CA THR A 213 1.55 13.14 30.07
C THR A 213 2.55 13.16 31.24
N PRO A 214 2.43 12.31 32.28
CA PRO A 214 3.37 12.35 33.42
C PRO A 214 4.71 11.67 33.14
N SER A 215 4.75 10.64 32.28
CA SER A 215 5.97 9.93 31.90
C SER A 215 5.70 8.98 30.74
N ILE A 216 6.65 8.86 29.81
CA ILE A 216 6.62 7.83 28.77
C ILE A 216 7.21 6.54 29.33
N ILE A 217 6.36 5.53 29.56
CA ILE A 217 6.77 4.23 30.10
C ILE A 217 7.07 3.28 28.93
N GLY A 218 8.20 2.57 29.02
CA GLY A 218 8.54 1.48 28.11
C GLY A 218 7.99 0.14 28.62
N GLY A 219 7.47 -0.69 27.72
CA GLY A 219 6.99 -2.03 28.05
C GLY A 219 6.21 -2.68 26.91
N PRO A 220 5.75 -3.93 27.09
CA PRO A 220 4.82 -4.53 26.15
C PRO A 220 3.51 -3.73 26.14
N PRO A 221 3.06 -3.25 24.96
CA PRO A 221 1.78 -2.56 24.84
C PRO A 221 0.61 -3.33 25.45
N ARG A 222 -0.32 -2.60 26.06
CA ARG A 222 -1.57 -3.13 26.64
C ARG A 222 -2.79 -2.37 26.17
N LYS A 223 -2.59 -1.19 25.60
CA LYS A 223 -3.63 -0.29 25.11
C LYS A 223 -3.28 0.14 23.70
N ALA A 224 -4.28 0.20 22.85
CA ALA A 224 -4.16 0.71 21.50
C ALA A 224 -5.31 1.67 21.18
N ALA A 225 -5.05 2.66 20.34
CA ALA A 225 -6.05 3.56 19.79
C ALA A 225 -5.75 3.78 18.30
N ILE A 226 -6.80 4.07 17.54
CA ILE A 226 -6.72 4.40 16.12
C ILE A 226 -7.10 5.86 15.98
N VAL A 227 -6.20 6.65 15.40
CA VAL A 227 -6.32 8.12 15.34
C VAL A 227 -6.09 8.55 13.89
N PRO A 228 -6.83 9.54 13.37
CA PRO A 228 -6.50 10.10 12.05
C PRO A 228 -5.10 10.69 12.07
N TYR A 229 -4.33 10.46 11.01
CA TYR A 229 -3.05 11.13 10.82
C TYR A 229 -3.28 12.64 10.73
N GLN A 230 -2.46 13.41 11.44
CA GLN A 230 -2.50 14.87 11.43
C GLN A 230 -1.20 15.34 10.77
N PRO A 231 -1.22 15.76 9.49
CA PRO A 231 -0.04 16.28 8.83
C PRO A 231 0.45 17.54 9.54
N VAL A 232 1.76 17.75 9.53
CA VAL A 232 2.40 18.86 10.24
C VAL A 232 2.41 20.13 9.37
N ASP A 233 2.36 19.98 8.05
CA ASP A 233 2.32 21.08 7.10
C ASP A 233 0.92 21.29 6.47
N GLU A 234 0.57 22.55 6.18
CA GLU A 234 -0.69 22.94 5.54
C GLU A 234 -0.69 22.64 4.03
N THR A 235 0.47 22.27 3.48
CA THR A 235 0.70 21.92 2.08
C THR A 235 0.20 20.50 1.76
N LEU A 236 -1.12 20.30 1.90
CA LEU A 236 -1.99 19.30 1.27
C LEU A 236 -1.35 17.99 0.75
N ALA A 237 -0.55 17.28 1.55
CA ALA A 237 -0.64 15.84 1.52
C ALA A 237 -1.95 15.49 2.27
N GLN A 238 -3.10 15.67 1.61
CA GLN A 238 -4.41 15.23 2.13
C GLN A 238 -4.46 13.71 2.15
N THR A 239 -3.62 13.10 2.97
CA THR A 239 -3.59 11.66 3.14
C THR A 239 -4.62 11.32 4.21
N ARG A 240 -5.62 10.52 3.86
CA ARG A 240 -6.62 9.98 4.82
C ARG A 240 -6.04 8.79 5.57
N LEU A 241 -4.82 8.95 6.06
CA LEU A 241 -4.10 7.92 6.78
C LEU A 241 -4.54 7.89 8.23
N TRP A 242 -4.26 6.76 8.85
CA TRP A 242 -4.56 6.52 10.24
C TRP A 242 -3.30 6.07 10.95
N VAL A 243 -3.21 6.37 12.23
CA VAL A 243 -2.10 6.00 13.08
C VAL A 243 -2.61 5.02 14.13
N LEU A 244 -1.92 3.89 14.25
CA LEU A 244 -2.02 3.03 15.41
C LEU A 244 -1.14 3.62 16.52
N LEU A 245 -1.78 4.09 17.57
CA LEU A 245 -1.14 4.57 18.79
C LEU A 245 -1.17 3.48 19.85
N VAL A 246 -0.03 3.18 20.48
CA VAL A 246 0.07 2.14 21.52
C VAL A 246 0.65 2.67 22.83
N ASP A 247 0.24 2.06 23.95
CA ASP A 247 0.77 2.31 25.30
C ASP A 247 0.84 1.01 26.12
N PRO A 248 1.90 0.77 26.91
CA PRO A 248 3.18 1.47 26.97
C PRO A 248 3.97 1.46 25.66
N ARG A 249 5.03 2.27 25.58
CA ARG A 249 5.90 2.33 24.40
C ARG A 249 6.65 0.99 24.22
N PRO A 250 6.60 0.36 23.05
CA PRO A 250 7.30 -0.89 22.76
C PRO A 250 8.79 -0.84 23.08
N ILE A 251 9.33 -1.97 23.54
CA ILE A 251 10.77 -2.18 23.81
C ILE A 251 11.34 -3.39 23.04
N SER A 252 10.50 -4.07 22.27
CA SER A 252 10.82 -5.28 21.51
C SER A 252 10.04 -5.29 20.20
N ALA A 253 10.60 -5.94 19.19
CA ALA A 253 10.00 -6.09 17.87
C ALA A 253 8.89 -7.15 17.83
N ASP A 254 7.88 -7.00 18.71
CA ASP A 254 6.72 -7.88 18.73
C ASP A 254 5.72 -7.50 17.63
N THR A 255 5.09 -8.48 17.00
CA THR A 255 4.04 -8.25 15.99
C THR A 255 2.66 -8.35 16.63
N VAL A 256 1.79 -7.39 16.33
CA VAL A 256 0.37 -7.39 16.69
C VAL A 256 -0.51 -7.52 15.46
N GLN A 257 -1.66 -8.14 15.64
CA GLN A 257 -2.61 -8.44 14.60
C GLN A 257 -4.02 -8.08 15.04
N PHE A 258 -4.80 -7.51 14.12
CA PHE A 258 -6.21 -7.21 14.35
C PHE A 258 -7.00 -7.29 13.03
N PRO A 259 -8.26 -7.75 13.07
CA PRO A 259 -9.09 -7.79 11.89
C PRO A 259 -9.53 -6.38 11.49
N TYR A 260 -9.58 -6.12 10.19
CA TYR A 260 -10.08 -4.87 9.61
C TYR A 260 -10.80 -5.12 8.29
N THR A 261 -11.62 -4.14 7.89
CA THR A 261 -12.23 -4.10 6.57
C THR A 261 -11.31 -3.32 5.64
N LEU A 262 -10.85 -3.98 4.58
CA LEU A 262 -10.06 -3.40 3.52
C LEU A 262 -10.93 -2.49 2.64
N TYR A 263 -10.48 -1.25 2.43
CA TYR A 263 -11.09 -0.32 1.48
C TYR A 263 -10.23 -0.17 0.24
N PHE A 264 -10.83 0.36 -0.81
CA PHE A 264 -10.13 0.72 -2.03
C PHE A 264 -9.69 2.17 -1.94
N ASP A 265 -8.41 2.38 -2.22
CA ASP A 265 -7.81 3.71 -2.28
C ASP A 265 -7.91 4.21 -3.73
N SER A 266 -7.02 3.74 -4.59
CA SER A 266 -7.03 3.97 -6.03
C SER A 266 -6.28 2.87 -6.78
N MET A 267 -6.52 2.80 -8.09
CA MET A 267 -5.60 2.24 -9.07
C MET A 267 -5.00 3.40 -9.86
N ASP A 268 -3.68 3.48 -9.84
CA ASP A 268 -2.93 4.58 -10.44
C ASP A 268 -2.12 4.10 -11.63
N MET A 269 -2.12 4.90 -12.68
CA MET A 269 -1.34 4.71 -13.89
C MET A 269 -1.24 6.08 -14.53
N GLU A 270 -0.13 6.35 -15.20
CA GLU A 270 0.07 7.55 -16.01
C GLU A 270 0.57 7.15 -17.40
N SER A 271 0.29 7.97 -18.42
CA SER A 271 0.80 7.77 -19.79
C SER A 271 1.60 8.98 -20.27
N GLY A 272 2.46 8.78 -21.26
CA GLY A 272 3.26 9.88 -21.81
C GLY A 272 3.87 9.53 -23.16
N ILE A 273 4.47 10.54 -23.78
CA ILE A 273 5.20 10.43 -25.03
C ILE A 273 6.63 10.89 -24.77
N ALA A 274 7.60 10.02 -25.02
CA ALA A 274 9.00 10.38 -24.84
C ALA A 274 9.39 11.54 -25.77
N THR A 275 10.19 12.44 -25.23
CA THR A 275 10.80 13.58 -25.92
C THR A 275 12.27 13.30 -26.29
N ALA A 276 12.90 12.32 -25.64
CA ALA A 276 14.21 11.74 -25.97
C ALA A 276 14.40 10.42 -25.21
N GLY A 277 15.47 9.69 -25.50
CA GLY A 277 15.85 8.48 -24.78
C GLY A 277 17.33 8.10 -24.97
N ALA A 278 17.84 7.28 -24.06
CA ALA A 278 19.15 6.65 -24.10
C ALA A 278 19.04 5.19 -23.59
N ASP A 279 20.13 4.43 -23.61
CA ASP A 279 20.13 3.01 -23.22
C ASP A 279 19.64 2.77 -21.79
N THR A 280 19.77 3.77 -20.91
CA THR A 280 19.35 3.68 -19.50
C THR A 280 18.34 4.75 -19.09
N THR A 281 17.77 5.50 -20.04
CA THR A 281 16.86 6.61 -19.71
C THR A 281 15.75 6.79 -20.73
N LEU A 282 14.56 7.16 -20.26
CA LEU A 282 13.49 7.72 -21.08
C LEU A 282 13.23 9.15 -20.59
N THR A 283 13.20 10.13 -21.49
CA THR A 283 12.99 11.54 -21.14
C THR A 283 11.64 12.02 -21.66
N ASP A 284 10.78 12.50 -20.79
CA ASP A 284 9.54 13.22 -21.12
C ASP A 284 9.58 14.61 -20.46
N SER A 285 10.01 15.61 -21.23
CA SER A 285 10.13 16.99 -20.72
C SER A 285 8.78 17.68 -20.45
N ALA A 286 7.64 17.06 -20.79
CA ALA A 286 6.33 17.60 -20.46
C ALA A 286 5.90 17.28 -19.03
N ARG A 287 6.58 16.33 -18.36
CA ARG A 287 6.31 15.95 -16.98
C ARG A 287 6.89 16.93 -15.97
N SER A 288 6.19 17.04 -14.84
CA SER A 288 6.45 18.05 -13.78
C SER A 288 6.22 17.51 -12.36
N GLU A 289 5.98 16.21 -12.25
CA GLU A 289 5.93 15.48 -11.00
C GLU A 289 7.24 15.66 -10.22
N ALA A 290 7.14 15.60 -8.90
CA ALA A 290 8.30 15.73 -8.03
C ALA A 290 9.32 14.61 -8.31
N ASP A 291 10.58 14.88 -7.93
CA ASP A 291 11.62 13.86 -7.97
C ASP A 291 11.18 12.64 -7.13
N ASP A 292 11.61 11.45 -7.54
CA ASP A 292 11.32 10.14 -6.94
C ASP A 292 9.85 9.68 -7.01
N TYR A 293 8.94 10.47 -7.58
CA TYR A 293 7.50 10.15 -7.64
C TYR A 293 7.18 8.79 -8.29
N PHE A 294 7.94 8.40 -9.31
CA PHE A 294 7.76 7.14 -10.03
C PHE A 294 8.69 6.01 -9.58
N ASN A 295 9.45 6.19 -8.50
CA ASN A 295 10.40 5.16 -8.07
C ASN A 295 9.69 3.86 -7.69
N ASP A 296 10.27 2.73 -8.11
CA ASP A 296 9.68 1.38 -8.01
C ASP A 296 8.41 1.14 -8.86
N TRP A 297 7.99 2.11 -9.68
CA TRP A 297 6.92 1.90 -10.64
C TRP A 297 7.45 1.13 -11.85
N THR A 298 6.57 0.39 -12.50
CA THR A 298 6.87 -0.32 -13.75
C THR A 298 6.46 0.57 -14.92
N LEU A 299 7.44 0.90 -15.78
CA LEU A 299 7.23 1.56 -17.05
C LEU A 299 7.12 0.49 -18.15
N GLU A 300 6.12 0.61 -19.02
CA GLU A 300 5.90 -0.25 -20.19
C GLU A 300 5.76 0.62 -21.45
N VAL A 301 6.49 0.24 -22.50
CA VAL A 301 6.39 0.90 -23.80
C VAL A 301 5.22 0.32 -24.58
N ILE A 302 4.22 1.15 -24.85
CA ILE A 302 2.96 0.74 -25.49
C ILE A 302 2.91 1.00 -26.99
N ASN A 303 3.79 1.86 -27.52
CA ASN A 303 3.90 2.14 -28.95
C ASN A 303 5.29 2.73 -29.28
N GLY A 304 5.65 2.74 -30.57
CA GLY A 304 6.95 3.25 -31.04
C GLY A 304 8.12 2.28 -30.87
N THR A 305 9.33 2.81 -30.79
CA THR A 305 10.56 2.02 -30.63
C THR A 305 10.57 1.37 -29.24
N GLY A 306 10.73 0.04 -29.20
CA GLY A 306 10.73 -0.75 -27.96
C GLY A 306 9.37 -1.27 -27.51
N VAL A 307 8.35 -1.25 -28.37
CA VAL A 307 7.00 -1.73 -28.02
C VAL A 307 6.99 -3.12 -27.36
N GLY A 308 6.36 -3.20 -26.18
CA GLY A 308 6.26 -4.41 -25.36
C GLY A 308 7.42 -4.62 -24.38
N GLU A 309 8.43 -3.74 -24.38
CA GLU A 309 9.44 -3.72 -23.32
C GLU A 309 8.90 -3.06 -22.06
N SER A 310 9.31 -3.59 -20.90
CA SER A 310 9.00 -3.01 -19.61
C SER A 310 10.23 -3.04 -18.69
N ALA A 311 10.31 -2.04 -17.81
CA ALA A 311 11.39 -1.89 -16.86
C ALA A 311 10.88 -1.23 -15.58
N THR A 312 11.51 -1.53 -14.45
CA THR A 312 11.27 -0.81 -13.19
C THR A 312 12.03 0.52 -13.22
N VAL A 313 11.35 1.60 -12.83
CA VAL A 313 11.93 2.92 -12.67
C VAL A 313 12.76 2.93 -11.38
N THR A 314 14.07 3.11 -11.55
CA THR A 314 15.01 3.16 -10.43
C THR A 314 15.20 4.55 -9.85
N ASP A 315 14.92 5.57 -10.66
CA ASP A 315 15.02 6.98 -10.31
C ASP A 315 14.17 7.78 -11.31
N TYR A 316 13.54 8.85 -10.83
CA TYR A 316 12.82 9.81 -11.65
C TYR A 316 13.16 11.23 -11.17
N ALA A 317 13.73 12.04 -12.06
CA ALA A 317 14.06 13.41 -11.73
C ALA A 317 13.82 14.34 -12.93
N SER A 318 13.11 15.44 -12.70
CA SER A 318 12.91 16.51 -13.71
C SER A 318 12.47 16.00 -15.10
N GLY A 319 11.54 15.04 -15.16
CA GLY A 319 11.02 14.48 -16.42
C GLY A 319 11.91 13.40 -17.05
N VAL A 320 12.95 12.94 -16.37
CA VAL A 320 13.83 11.85 -16.81
C VAL A 320 13.57 10.61 -15.96
N PHE A 321 13.18 9.51 -16.60
CA PHE A 321 13.09 8.18 -16.00
C PHE A 321 14.41 7.44 -16.20
N THR A 322 15.01 6.96 -15.11
CA THR A 322 16.15 6.04 -15.15
C THR A 322 15.62 4.60 -15.16
N VAL A 323 15.73 3.94 -16.31
CA VAL A 323 15.15 2.61 -16.59
C VAL A 323 16.12 1.78 -17.42
N ASN A 324 16.09 0.45 -17.30
CA ASN A 324 16.94 -0.44 -18.09
C ASN A 324 16.13 -1.13 -19.19
N LEU A 325 15.89 -0.40 -20.29
CA LEU A 325 15.23 -0.93 -21.50
C LEU A 325 16.29 -1.53 -22.45
N THR A 326 15.89 -2.49 -23.29
CA THR A 326 16.84 -3.11 -24.23
C THR A 326 17.01 -2.28 -25.50
N THR A 327 15.95 -1.57 -25.89
CA THR A 327 15.97 -0.64 -27.01
C THR A 327 15.95 0.80 -26.52
N THR A 328 16.70 1.65 -27.22
CA THR A 328 16.77 3.09 -26.93
C THR A 328 15.43 3.75 -27.34
N PRO A 329 14.68 4.36 -26.40
CA PRO A 329 13.46 5.09 -26.74
C PRO A 329 13.74 6.30 -27.63
N ASP A 330 12.78 6.69 -28.47
CA ASP A 330 12.87 7.89 -29.31
C ASP A 330 11.65 8.81 -29.12
N THR A 331 11.57 9.89 -29.88
CA THR A 331 10.50 10.90 -29.75
C THR A 331 9.10 10.42 -30.17
N THR A 332 8.99 9.18 -30.64
CA THR A 332 7.73 8.53 -31.01
C THR A 332 7.36 7.39 -30.05
N THR A 333 8.18 7.14 -29.04
CA THR A 333 7.92 6.12 -28.02
C THR A 333 6.82 6.60 -27.07
N GLU A 334 5.71 5.87 -27.06
CA GLU A 334 4.61 6.08 -26.12
C GLU A 334 4.70 5.05 -25.00
N TYR A 335 4.46 5.49 -23.77
CA TYR A 335 4.63 4.65 -22.61
C TYR A 335 3.50 4.83 -21.59
N ILE A 336 3.35 3.81 -20.75
CA ILE A 336 2.59 3.88 -19.50
C ILE A 336 3.51 3.59 -18.33
N VAL A 337 3.21 4.17 -17.18
CA VAL A 337 3.92 3.92 -15.92
C VAL A 337 2.89 3.66 -14.84
N GLN A 338 3.07 2.59 -14.06
CA GLN A 338 2.14 2.17 -13.00
C GLN A 338 2.87 1.59 -11.78
N PRO A 339 2.27 1.65 -10.58
CA PRO A 339 2.82 0.98 -9.42
C PRO A 339 3.00 -0.53 -9.68
N SER A 340 4.04 -1.12 -9.08
CA SER A 340 4.38 -2.55 -9.26
C SER A 340 3.25 -3.52 -8.86
N ASN A 341 2.33 -3.11 -7.98
CA ASN A 341 1.17 -3.88 -7.54
C ASN A 341 -0.15 -3.15 -7.83
N ASN A 342 -0.38 -2.79 -9.08
CA ASN A 342 -1.59 -2.09 -9.52
C ASN A 342 -2.74 -3.05 -9.87
N LEU A 343 -3.24 -3.76 -8.85
CA LEU A 343 -4.31 -4.76 -8.97
C LEU A 343 -5.47 -4.42 -8.04
N HIS A 344 -6.69 -4.75 -8.47
CA HIS A 344 -7.86 -4.54 -7.62
C HIS A 344 -7.86 -5.50 -6.40
N PRO A 345 -8.44 -5.11 -5.27
CA PRO A 345 -8.28 -5.85 -4.01
C PRO A 345 -9.09 -7.15 -3.89
N ALA A 346 -10.11 -7.36 -4.73
CA ALA A 346 -11.08 -8.46 -4.58
C ALA A 346 -10.52 -9.85 -4.94
N GLY A 347 -9.40 -9.92 -5.66
CA GLY A 347 -8.78 -11.16 -6.14
C GLY A 347 -9.41 -11.72 -7.42
N HIS A 348 -8.70 -12.64 -8.08
CA HIS A 348 -8.95 -13.14 -9.45
C HIS A 348 -10.39 -13.65 -9.74
N GLN A 349 -11.13 -14.08 -8.72
CA GLN A 349 -12.48 -14.63 -8.87
C GLN A 349 -13.53 -13.54 -9.15
N PHE A 350 -13.17 -12.28 -8.97
CA PHE A 350 -14.05 -11.13 -9.14
C PHE A 350 -13.70 -10.27 -10.37
N ASP A 351 -12.70 -10.66 -11.15
CA ASP A 351 -12.20 -9.90 -12.31
C ASP A 351 -13.29 -9.64 -13.36
N ASP A 352 -14.12 -10.65 -13.65
CA ASP A 352 -15.28 -10.54 -14.55
C ASP A 352 -16.32 -9.54 -14.02
N THR A 353 -16.48 -9.50 -12.70
CA THR A 353 -17.47 -8.64 -12.04
C THR A 353 -16.98 -7.22 -11.91
N ILE A 354 -15.68 -7.02 -11.75
CA ILE A 354 -15.03 -5.71 -11.72
C ILE A 354 -14.97 -5.11 -13.12
N GLU A 355 -14.64 -5.86 -14.16
CA GLU A 355 -14.75 -5.36 -15.54
C GLU A 355 -16.18 -4.91 -15.84
N ALA A 356 -17.17 -5.74 -15.51
CA ALA A 356 -18.58 -5.37 -15.71
C ALA A 356 -18.96 -4.11 -14.91
N ALA A 357 -18.43 -3.91 -13.71
CA ALA A 357 -18.66 -2.71 -12.91
C ALA A 357 -18.03 -1.46 -13.55
N CYS A 358 -16.81 -1.58 -14.08
CA CYS A 358 -16.12 -0.50 -14.79
C CYS A 358 -16.87 -0.10 -16.07
N LEU A 359 -17.32 -1.09 -16.86
CA LEU A 359 -18.10 -0.85 -18.08
C LEU A 359 -19.48 -0.27 -17.77
N ALA A 360 -20.15 -0.74 -16.69
CA ALA A 360 -21.40 -0.15 -16.23
C ALA A 360 -21.21 1.30 -15.80
N ARG A 361 -20.14 1.63 -15.06
CA ARG A 361 -19.85 3.03 -14.70
C ARG A 361 -19.54 3.91 -15.89
N THR A 362 -18.84 3.37 -16.86
CA THR A 362 -18.60 4.04 -18.13
C THR A 362 -19.92 4.43 -18.80
N GLU A 363 -20.91 3.54 -18.86
CA GLU A 363 -22.25 3.83 -19.40
C GLU A 363 -23.04 4.83 -18.54
N MET A 364 -22.92 4.78 -17.21
CA MET A 364 -23.67 5.67 -16.33
C MET A 364 -23.14 7.11 -16.32
N GLU A 365 -21.83 7.29 -16.51
CA GLU A 365 -21.19 8.60 -16.50
C GLU A 365 -21.01 9.20 -17.90
N SER A 366 -21.00 8.38 -18.95
CA SER A 366 -20.99 8.90 -20.32
C SER A 366 -22.31 9.62 -20.59
N GLN A 367 -22.22 10.93 -20.85
CA GLN A 367 -23.39 11.78 -21.14
C GLN A 367 -23.92 11.61 -22.58
N ASP A 368 -23.58 10.52 -23.25
CA ASP A 368 -23.97 10.28 -24.63
C ASP A 368 -25.24 9.44 -24.68
N GLU A 369 -26.27 10.00 -25.32
CA GLU A 369 -27.61 9.43 -25.51
C GLU A 369 -27.58 8.08 -26.28
N HIS A 370 -26.46 7.72 -26.90
CA HIS A 370 -26.29 6.46 -27.65
C HIS A 370 -25.75 5.28 -26.83
N PHE A 371 -25.46 5.45 -25.54
CA PHE A 371 -25.09 4.31 -24.69
C PHE A 371 -26.34 3.51 -24.28
N ASP A 372 -26.41 2.26 -24.75
CA ASP A 372 -27.38 1.27 -24.28
C ASP A 372 -27.15 0.94 -22.79
N THR A 373 -28.19 0.52 -22.07
CA THR A 373 -28.13 0.17 -20.63
C THR A 373 -27.60 -1.24 -20.36
N PHE A 374 -26.97 -1.87 -21.36
CA PHE A 374 -26.65 -3.28 -21.35
C PHE A 374 -25.69 -3.69 -20.21
N TRP A 375 -24.58 -2.96 -20.02
CA TRP A 375 -23.60 -3.33 -18.99
C TRP A 375 -24.12 -3.01 -17.59
N THR A 376 -24.84 -1.92 -17.43
CA THR A 376 -25.54 -1.59 -16.17
C THR A 376 -26.50 -2.71 -15.76
N ASP A 377 -27.31 -3.20 -16.70
CA ASP A 377 -28.22 -4.31 -16.48
C ASP A 377 -27.47 -5.63 -16.23
N TYR A 378 -26.45 -5.93 -17.02
CA TYR A 378 -25.63 -7.13 -16.86
C TYR A 378 -24.97 -7.18 -15.48
N TYR A 379 -24.42 -6.05 -15.03
CA TYR A 379 -23.77 -5.90 -13.75
C TYR A 379 -24.74 -6.19 -12.60
N HIS A 380 -25.85 -5.45 -12.50
CA HIS A 380 -26.79 -5.61 -11.39
C HIS A 380 -27.57 -6.94 -11.43
N LYS A 381 -27.96 -7.42 -12.61
CA LYS A 381 -28.82 -8.62 -12.74
C LYS A 381 -28.02 -9.93 -12.71
N LYS A 382 -26.77 -9.95 -13.20
CA LYS A 382 -25.99 -11.17 -13.36
C LYS A 382 -24.64 -11.13 -12.63
N ALA A 383 -23.78 -10.17 -12.93
CA ALA A 383 -22.40 -10.15 -12.43
C ALA A 383 -22.36 -10.04 -10.90
N LEU A 384 -23.05 -9.04 -10.33
CA LEU A 384 -23.10 -8.79 -8.90
C LEU A 384 -23.69 -9.98 -8.12
N ARG A 385 -24.75 -10.60 -8.63
CA ARG A 385 -25.35 -11.80 -8.01
C ARG A 385 -24.41 -13.00 -8.03
N ASN A 386 -23.59 -13.13 -9.06
CA ASN A 386 -22.57 -14.18 -9.12
C ASN A 386 -21.43 -13.87 -8.14
N ALA A 387 -20.98 -12.61 -8.04
CA ALA A 387 -20.00 -12.18 -7.05
C ALA A 387 -20.46 -12.52 -5.62
N PHE A 388 -21.72 -12.24 -5.27
CA PHE A 388 -22.28 -12.61 -3.95
C PHE A 388 -22.21 -14.11 -3.69
N LYS A 389 -22.49 -14.95 -4.71
CA LYS A 389 -22.38 -16.41 -4.57
C LYS A 389 -20.93 -16.85 -4.42
N THR A 390 -20.01 -16.23 -5.14
CA THR A 390 -18.56 -16.50 -5.05
C THR A 390 -18.02 -16.15 -3.67
N ASP A 391 -18.34 -14.96 -3.15
CA ASP A 391 -17.96 -14.54 -1.79
C ASP A 391 -18.59 -15.42 -0.70
N MET A 392 -19.83 -15.89 -0.88
CA MET A 392 -20.40 -16.87 0.05
C MET A 392 -19.66 -18.22 0.05
N ARG A 393 -19.05 -18.59 -1.08
CA ARG A 393 -18.29 -19.85 -1.24
C ARG A 393 -16.86 -19.77 -0.77
N SER A 394 -16.26 -18.57 -0.69
CA SER A 394 -14.87 -18.38 -0.24
C SER A 394 -14.68 -18.68 1.25
N ALA A 395 -15.75 -18.74 2.05
CA ALA A 395 -15.67 -19.16 3.44
C ALA A 395 -15.39 -20.67 3.58
N PRO A 396 -14.63 -21.09 4.61
CA PRO A 396 -14.47 -22.50 4.94
C PRO A 396 -15.84 -23.14 5.11
N ARG A 397 -16.17 -24.12 4.26
CA ARG A 397 -17.40 -24.88 4.44
C ARG A 397 -17.21 -25.76 5.66
N LYS A 398 -18.07 -25.60 6.67
CA LYS A 398 -18.34 -26.67 7.62
C LYS A 398 -18.86 -27.84 6.79
N LEU A 399 -18.02 -28.84 6.54
CA LEU A 399 -18.53 -30.15 6.14
C LEU A 399 -19.48 -30.56 7.26
N GLY A 400 -20.77 -30.56 6.96
CA GLY A 400 -21.73 -31.20 7.85
C GLY A 400 -21.25 -32.63 8.14
N PRO A 401 -21.60 -33.19 9.30
CA PRO A 401 -21.24 -34.58 9.56
C PRO A 401 -21.73 -35.45 8.40
N MET A 402 -20.85 -36.32 7.85
CA MET A 402 -21.21 -37.32 6.84
C MET A 402 -22.10 -38.42 7.48
N LEU A 403 -23.25 -38.04 8.01
CA LEU A 403 -24.18 -38.90 8.72
C LEU A 403 -25.55 -38.75 8.05
N THR A 404 -26.22 -39.88 7.82
CA THR A 404 -27.57 -39.91 7.22
C THR A 404 -28.63 -39.42 8.23
N GLY A 405 -29.78 -38.97 7.74
CA GLY A 405 -30.79 -38.21 8.50
C GLY A 405 -31.27 -38.82 9.83
N ASP A 406 -31.18 -40.14 10.01
CA ASP A 406 -31.53 -40.83 11.26
C ASP A 406 -30.41 -40.81 12.31
N GLN A 407 -29.15 -40.69 11.88
CA GLN A 407 -27.99 -40.59 12.79
C GLN A 407 -27.83 -39.18 13.38
N ILE A 408 -28.38 -38.16 12.72
CA ILE A 408 -28.39 -36.75 13.20
C ILE A 408 -29.37 -36.57 14.37
N ARG A 409 -30.51 -37.29 14.38
CA ARG A 409 -31.56 -37.13 15.40
C ARG A 409 -31.23 -37.77 16.75
N SER A 410 -30.30 -38.73 16.78
CA SER A 410 -30.08 -39.60 17.95
C SER A 410 -28.84 -39.25 18.78
N ARG A 411 -28.09 -38.20 18.43
CA ARG A 411 -26.83 -37.86 19.11
C ARG A 411 -26.65 -36.35 19.28
N ARG A 412 -26.60 -35.86 20.54
CA ARG A 412 -25.94 -34.60 20.86
C ARG A 412 -24.45 -34.81 20.64
N TYR A 413 -23.94 -34.52 19.44
CA TYR A 413 -22.51 -34.46 19.20
C TYR A 413 -22.09 -33.16 18.54
N TYR A 414 -21.08 -32.59 19.18
CA TYR A 414 -20.21 -31.53 18.72
C TYR A 414 -19.75 -31.81 17.28
N GLY A 415 -20.10 -30.91 16.36
CA GLY A 415 -19.43 -30.88 15.06
C GLY A 415 -17.93 -30.72 15.29
N ARG A 416 -17.10 -31.28 14.41
CA ARG A 416 -15.68 -30.92 14.37
C ARG A 416 -15.59 -29.46 13.96
N SER A 417 -15.46 -28.61 14.97
CA SER A 417 -15.06 -27.24 14.85
C SER A 417 -13.58 -27.22 14.51
N TRP A 418 -13.23 -26.69 13.35
CA TRP A 418 -12.14 -25.71 13.32
C TRP A 418 -12.80 -24.35 13.58
N ASN A 419 -13.34 -24.22 14.79
CA ASN A 419 -13.58 -22.92 15.39
C ASN A 419 -12.27 -22.60 16.11
N ASP A 420 -11.89 -21.33 16.09
CA ASP A 420 -11.01 -20.65 17.03
C ASP A 420 -10.25 -21.54 18.01
N VAL A 421 -8.91 -21.40 17.99
CA VAL A 421 -8.05 -21.80 19.08
C VAL A 421 -8.54 -21.11 20.36
N SER A 422 -9.43 -21.76 21.10
CA SER A 422 -9.68 -21.48 22.50
C SER A 422 -8.73 -22.37 23.28
N TYR A 423 -7.71 -21.77 23.89
CA TYR A 423 -6.92 -22.44 24.92
C TYR A 423 -7.83 -22.84 26.09
N ASN A 424 -7.67 -24.07 26.57
CA ASN A 424 -8.33 -24.57 27.76
C ASN A 424 -7.91 -23.77 28.98
N GLU A 425 -8.85 -23.48 29.88
CA GLU A 425 -8.54 -23.38 31.30
C GLU A 425 -9.41 -24.35 32.09
N SER A 426 -8.74 -25.00 33.04
CA SER A 426 -9.27 -25.81 34.14
C SER A 426 -10.26 -25.07 35.01
#